data_AF-A0AAE0M6G4-F1
#
_entry.id   AF-A0AAE0M6G4-F1
#
_cell.length_a   1.000
_cell.length_b   1.000
_cell.length_c   1.000
_cell.angle_alpha   90.00
_cell.angle_beta   90.00
_cell.angle_gamma   90.00
#
_symmetry.space_group_name_H-M   'P 1'
#
loop_
_entity.id
_entity.type
_entity.pdbx_description
1 polymer ?
#
loop_
_entity_poly.entity_id
_entity_poly.type
_entity_poly.pdbx_seq_one_letter_code
_entity_poly.pdbx_strand_id
1 'polypeptide(L)'
;MKYIILDVELYFDLSGRTSMKETGLVSLLSRLKFEDILQYVAIPNIRIEPRPGGANSKRDLRKRDIASESEGRQDLVQVFESLRKKGVKTILKVVVDDSLPQPHSDEAIENALRGMDVEVWDWRRIDLSSEVIYNAAPKVREVHLHWSGNNAVIQGWSDEGGLKKLKELKRVYLYIHQGLETSSRTRENAEKFTTRMGQLCPRVKVEKIFQQRPKLASLNAGQNNDGKDEQTAAKHEWLECMRKFRTLLITAEHTYRQKRLPENIEEHIKIALIDDGVDVTDPNLPEGLELSGRTFCTRNGHGEHNLNHPYYASGAGHGTTMAKQIYSMCPSAQLYVLRLEDHPSDDGRTRQLDAKSAARAIRAAVQKGVHIISMSWTILPPEDAAVEQLLDQAVKAADQANILMFCSASDKGVKKSDTYPAKGTNRIFTIGAAKASGIKEQWVGKDIDFTFPGYKVPQGVTTVTGSSVATALAAGLAALVLYCVQVRLAISTAEHEREKARRQFRLLRRHENMHRAFGHSIGTTEGSEYKFLAVWDVFGKACEKADAAPAHEDERLIEFVAEVGSALCMKLP
;
A
#
# COMPACT_ATOMS: atom_id res chain seq x y z
N MET A 1 1.98 27.59 13.48
CA MET A 1 2.16 27.09 12.10
C MET A 1 1.63 25.67 12.02
N LYS A 2 0.48 25.44 11.36
CA LYS A 2 0.09 24.08 10.96
C LYS A 2 0.99 23.72 9.79
N TYR A 3 1.96 22.83 9.99
CA TYR A 3 2.67 22.22 8.86
C TYR A 3 1.63 21.51 8.01
N ILE A 4 1.42 21.98 6.77
CA ILE A 4 0.62 21.26 5.80
C ILE A 4 1.48 20.04 5.43
N ILE A 5 1.15 18.88 5.99
CA ILE A 5 1.72 17.61 5.54
C ILE A 5 1.09 17.37 4.16
N LEU A 6 1.79 17.81 3.11
CA LEU A 6 1.44 17.46 1.75
C LEU A 6 1.68 15.95 1.60
N ASP A 7 0.68 15.24 1.08
CA ASP A 7 0.81 13.83 0.69
C ASP A 7 1.59 13.74 -0.63
N VAL A 8 2.90 13.99 -0.54
CA VAL A 8 3.85 13.85 -1.64
C VAL A 8 4.79 12.69 -1.35
N GLU A 9 5.00 11.86 -2.36
CA GLU A 9 5.92 10.75 -2.31
C GLU A 9 7.35 11.24 -2.48
N LEU A 10 8.22 10.80 -1.58
CA LEU A 10 9.65 11.14 -1.61
C LEU A 10 10.46 10.15 -2.45
N TYR A 11 9.86 9.05 -2.90
CA TYR A 11 10.52 8.02 -3.69
C TYR A 11 9.52 7.28 -4.58
N PHE A 12 10.03 6.65 -5.63
CA PHE A 12 9.27 5.74 -6.48
C PHE A 12 9.93 4.36 -6.47
N ASP A 13 9.23 3.34 -6.00
CA ASP A 13 9.78 2.00 -5.79
C ASP A 13 8.83 0.95 -6.37
N LEU A 14 9.31 0.12 -7.29
CA LEU A 14 8.54 -0.95 -7.91
C LEU A 14 8.83 -2.33 -7.29
N SER A 15 9.57 -2.41 -6.18
CA SER A 15 9.86 -3.66 -5.46
C SER A 15 8.60 -4.42 -5.05
N GLY A 16 8.72 -5.75 -4.95
CA GLY A 16 7.59 -6.65 -4.76
C GLY A 16 6.89 -7.04 -6.07
N ARG A 17 7.45 -6.68 -7.23
CA ARG A 17 6.86 -6.92 -8.56
C ARG A 17 7.90 -7.51 -9.52
N THR A 18 7.47 -8.46 -10.34
CA THR A 18 8.30 -9.14 -11.36
C THR A 18 7.84 -8.80 -12.79
N SER A 19 6.58 -8.42 -12.97
CA SER A 19 6.07 -7.82 -14.21
C SER A 19 4.97 -6.80 -13.90
N MET A 20 4.72 -5.89 -14.85
CA MET A 20 3.65 -4.91 -14.77
C MET A 20 3.18 -4.52 -16.18
N LYS A 21 1.88 -4.36 -16.40
CA LYS A 21 1.36 -3.79 -17.65
C LYS A 21 1.54 -2.28 -17.66
N GLU A 22 1.77 -1.69 -18.82
CA GLU A 22 1.86 -0.24 -19.00
C GLU A 22 0.61 0.49 -18.46
N THR A 23 -0.59 -0.08 -18.61
CA THR A 23 -1.82 0.48 -18.01
C THR A 23 -1.77 0.48 -16.49
N GLY A 24 -1.20 -0.56 -15.88
CA GLY A 24 -0.97 -0.65 -14.44
C GLY A 24 0.02 0.41 -13.95
N LEU A 25 1.09 0.67 -14.71
CA LEU A 25 2.05 1.74 -14.42
C LEU A 25 1.38 3.11 -14.44
N VAL A 26 0.57 3.40 -15.46
CA VAL A 26 -0.17 4.66 -15.57
C VAL A 26 -1.16 4.82 -14.42
N SER A 27 -1.87 3.75 -14.06
CA SER A 27 -2.81 3.74 -12.93
C SER A 27 -2.10 3.95 -11.58
N LEU A 28 -0.93 3.34 -11.37
CA LEU A 28 -0.11 3.57 -10.19
C LEU A 28 0.33 5.04 -10.13
N LEU A 29 0.94 5.54 -11.22
CA LEU A 29 1.46 6.90 -11.25
C LEU A 29 0.35 7.96 -11.15
N SER A 30 -0.87 7.70 -11.64
CA SER A 30 -1.98 8.65 -11.47
C SER A 30 -2.32 8.89 -9.99
N ARG A 31 -2.13 7.88 -9.14
CA ARG A 31 -2.38 7.91 -7.69
C ARG A 31 -1.25 8.57 -6.89
N LEU A 32 -0.05 8.67 -7.46
CA LEU A 32 1.11 9.24 -6.77
C LEU A 32 1.34 10.72 -7.16
N LYS A 33 1.73 11.51 -6.17
CA LYS A 33 2.15 12.91 -6.31
C LYS A 33 3.61 13.00 -5.90
N PHE A 34 4.40 13.73 -6.66
CA PHE A 34 5.83 13.88 -6.42
C PHE A 34 6.18 15.37 -6.34
N GLU A 35 7.20 15.67 -5.56
CA GLU A 35 7.95 16.92 -5.71
C GLU A 35 8.91 16.81 -6.91
N ASP A 36 9.59 17.91 -7.25
CA ASP A 36 10.56 17.88 -8.35
C ASP A 36 11.88 17.17 -8.00
N ILE A 37 12.07 16.77 -6.73
CA ILE A 37 13.21 15.97 -6.25
C ILE A 37 12.72 14.69 -5.57
N LEU A 38 13.24 13.54 -6.01
CA LEU A 38 13.05 12.24 -5.35
C LEU A 38 14.31 11.81 -4.59
N GLN A 39 14.14 11.28 -3.38
CA GLN A 39 15.21 10.64 -2.61
C GLN A 39 15.76 9.44 -3.35
N TYR A 40 14.89 8.61 -3.93
CA TYR A 40 15.32 7.53 -4.80
C TYR A 40 14.24 7.08 -5.78
N VAL A 41 14.71 6.44 -6.86
CA VAL A 41 13.91 5.60 -7.75
C VAL A 41 14.49 4.19 -7.71
N ALA A 42 13.69 3.21 -7.31
CA ALA A 42 14.10 1.81 -7.21
C ALA A 42 13.24 0.92 -8.11
N ILE A 43 13.87 0.30 -9.10
CA ILE A 43 13.21 -0.56 -10.08
C ILE A 43 13.83 -1.95 -9.93
N PRO A 44 13.07 -2.96 -9.46
CA PRO A 44 13.59 -4.32 -9.36
C PRO A 44 13.72 -4.92 -10.76
N ASN A 45 14.12 -6.18 -10.82
CA ASN A 45 14.13 -6.94 -12.06
C ASN A 45 12.68 -7.18 -12.53
N ILE A 46 12.13 -6.21 -13.28
CA ILE A 46 10.74 -6.14 -13.73
C ILE A 46 10.67 -5.94 -15.24
N ARG A 47 9.65 -6.51 -15.89
CA ARG A 47 9.26 -6.18 -17.27
C ARG A 47 8.00 -5.32 -17.30
N ILE A 48 8.04 -4.22 -18.05
CA ILE A 48 6.84 -3.44 -18.37
C ILE A 48 6.25 -3.89 -19.71
N GLU A 49 5.12 -4.58 -19.64
CA GLU A 49 4.43 -5.12 -20.82
C GLU A 49 3.68 -4.00 -21.55
N PRO A 50 3.88 -3.84 -22.87
CA PRO A 50 3.20 -2.82 -23.66
C PRO A 50 1.69 -3.09 -23.74
N ARG A 51 0.91 -2.03 -24.02
CA ARG A 51 -0.54 -2.16 -24.24
C ARG A 51 -0.87 -3.14 -25.39
N PRO A 52 -1.73 -4.15 -25.16
CA PRO A 52 -2.25 -4.95 -26.26
C PRO A 52 -3.08 -4.05 -27.19
N GLY A 53 -2.69 -3.96 -28.47
CA GLY A 53 -3.40 -3.18 -29.49
C GLY A 53 -2.94 -1.72 -29.69
N GLY A 54 -1.88 -1.25 -29.02
CA GLY A 54 -1.31 0.09 -29.23
C GLY A 54 -0.65 0.34 -30.60
N ALA A 55 -0.73 -0.62 -31.53
CA ALA A 55 0.01 -0.62 -32.80
C ALA A 55 -0.76 0.03 -33.97
N ASN A 56 -1.71 0.94 -33.73
CA ASN A 56 -2.54 1.52 -34.79
C ASN A 56 -2.10 2.93 -35.23
N SER A 57 -1.06 3.52 -34.65
CA SER A 57 -0.54 4.83 -35.08
C SER A 57 0.69 4.71 -35.99
N LYS A 58 0.81 5.58 -36.99
CA LYS A 58 2.02 5.70 -37.85
C LYS A 58 3.31 5.95 -37.06
N ARG A 59 3.21 6.47 -35.84
CA ARG A 59 4.33 6.74 -34.94
C ARG A 59 4.81 5.47 -34.21
N ASP A 60 3.88 4.56 -33.91
CA ASP A 60 4.18 3.27 -33.27
C ASP A 60 4.77 2.25 -34.26
N LEU A 61 4.39 2.35 -35.55
CA LEU A 61 5.02 1.59 -36.64
C LEU A 61 6.51 1.95 -36.81
N ARG A 62 6.86 3.25 -36.81
CA ARG A 62 8.27 3.69 -36.84
C ARG A 62 9.06 3.27 -35.59
N LYS A 63 8.44 3.29 -34.41
CA LYS A 63 9.06 2.76 -33.18
C LYS A 63 9.31 1.26 -33.27
N ARG A 64 8.46 0.50 -33.97
CA ARG A 64 8.66 -0.93 -34.25
C ARG A 64 9.81 -1.18 -35.22
N ASP A 65 9.93 -0.38 -36.28
CA ASP A 65 11.03 -0.51 -37.23
C ASP A 65 12.38 -0.26 -36.53
N ILE A 66 12.47 0.76 -35.66
CA ILE A 66 13.69 1.04 -34.86
C ILE A 66 13.90 -0.02 -33.76
N ALA A 67 12.85 -0.48 -33.08
CA ALA A 67 12.95 -1.56 -32.08
C ALA A 67 13.32 -2.92 -32.72
N SER A 68 13.09 -3.09 -34.02
CA SER A 68 13.52 -4.28 -34.77
C SER A 68 15.01 -4.27 -35.13
N GLU A 69 15.67 -3.11 -35.03
CA GLU A 69 17.12 -2.96 -35.27
C GLU A 69 17.96 -3.21 -33.99
N SER A 70 17.35 -3.21 -32.79
CA SER A 70 18.07 -3.36 -31.52
C SER A 70 17.51 -4.50 -30.66
N GLU A 71 18.37 -5.43 -30.24
CA GLU A 71 18.00 -6.50 -29.30
C GLU A 71 17.96 -6.05 -27.83
N GLY A 72 18.20 -4.77 -27.52
CA GLY A 72 18.17 -4.28 -26.14
C GLY A 72 16.76 -3.89 -25.66
N ARG A 73 16.47 -4.08 -24.37
CA ARG A 73 15.21 -3.62 -23.77
C ARG A 73 15.13 -2.09 -23.78
N GLN A 74 13.90 -1.58 -23.87
CA GLN A 74 13.59 -0.15 -23.83
C GLN A 74 12.43 0.20 -22.88
N ASP A 75 11.87 -0.80 -22.19
CA ASP A 75 10.60 -0.65 -21.48
C ASP A 75 10.68 0.23 -20.22
N LEU A 76 11.88 0.47 -19.67
CA LEU A 76 12.05 1.44 -18.57
C LEU A 76 12.06 2.90 -19.01
N VAL A 77 12.22 3.22 -20.31
CA VAL A 77 12.19 4.61 -20.81
C VAL A 77 10.86 5.28 -20.44
N GLN A 78 9.74 4.56 -20.59
CA GLN A 78 8.42 5.08 -20.28
C GLN A 78 8.20 5.35 -18.78
N VAL A 79 8.91 4.61 -17.90
CA VAL A 79 8.83 4.80 -16.44
C VAL A 79 9.37 6.17 -16.09
N PHE A 80 10.61 6.46 -16.51
CA PHE A 80 11.23 7.76 -16.25
C PHE A 80 10.59 8.90 -17.04
N GLU A 81 10.10 8.65 -18.26
CA GLU A 81 9.30 9.65 -18.99
C GLU A 81 8.03 10.04 -18.21
N SER A 82 7.37 9.06 -17.57
CA SER A 82 6.17 9.32 -16.78
C SER A 82 6.48 10.07 -15.48
N LEU A 83 7.60 9.77 -14.82
CA LEU A 83 8.11 10.55 -13.68
C LEU A 83 8.43 12.00 -14.10
N ARG A 84 9.02 12.19 -15.28
CA ARG A 84 9.29 13.53 -15.85
C ARG A 84 8.02 14.31 -16.08
N LYS A 85 6.99 13.68 -16.67
CA LYS A 85 5.67 14.28 -16.89
C LYS A 85 4.98 14.66 -15.59
N LYS A 86 5.31 13.99 -14.48
CA LYS A 86 4.88 14.33 -13.12
C LYS A 86 5.69 15.46 -12.47
N GLY A 87 6.68 16.02 -13.17
CA GLY A 87 7.47 17.17 -12.70
C GLY A 87 8.79 16.81 -12.04
N VAL A 88 9.16 15.53 -11.96
CA VAL A 88 10.44 15.10 -11.37
C VAL A 88 11.60 15.55 -12.24
N LYS A 89 12.53 16.31 -11.65
CA LYS A 89 13.74 16.85 -12.28
C LYS A 89 15.03 16.26 -11.72
N THR A 90 15.03 15.87 -10.44
CA THR A 90 16.23 15.33 -9.77
C THR A 90 15.90 14.04 -9.04
N ILE A 91 16.76 13.05 -9.17
CA ILE A 91 16.70 11.78 -8.44
C ILE A 91 18.02 11.61 -7.70
N LEU A 92 17.99 11.70 -6.37
CA LEU A 92 19.22 11.61 -5.59
C LEU A 92 19.88 10.22 -5.70
N LYS A 93 19.09 9.15 -5.83
CA LYS A 93 19.60 7.78 -6.03
C LYS A 93 18.74 6.98 -7.00
N VAL A 94 19.35 6.45 -8.05
CA VAL A 94 18.71 5.49 -8.96
C VAL A 94 19.23 4.10 -8.64
N VAL A 95 18.33 3.16 -8.35
CA VAL A 95 18.61 1.73 -8.18
C VAL A 95 17.81 0.96 -9.20
N VAL A 96 18.46 0.38 -10.21
CA VAL A 96 17.79 -0.40 -11.26
C VAL A 96 18.44 -1.76 -11.35
N ASP A 97 17.68 -2.82 -11.12
CA ASP A 97 18.13 -4.18 -11.37
C ASP A 97 17.91 -4.55 -12.85
N ASP A 98 18.96 -4.39 -13.64
CA ASP A 98 18.99 -4.66 -15.08
C ASP A 98 19.76 -5.95 -15.40
N SER A 99 19.60 -6.96 -14.54
CA SER A 99 20.26 -8.26 -14.63
C SER A 99 19.50 -9.30 -15.46
N LEU A 100 18.41 -8.92 -16.15
CA LEU A 100 17.73 -9.86 -17.05
C LEU A 100 18.67 -10.37 -18.15
N PRO A 101 18.42 -11.58 -18.68
CA PRO A 101 19.21 -12.12 -19.80
C PRO A 101 19.32 -11.16 -20.99
N GLN A 102 18.27 -10.36 -21.22
CA GLN A 102 18.25 -9.26 -22.17
C GLN A 102 18.22 -7.95 -21.39
N PRO A 103 19.36 -7.25 -21.21
CA PRO A 103 19.42 -5.97 -20.51
C PRO A 103 18.91 -4.82 -21.39
N HIS A 104 18.79 -3.61 -20.82
CA HIS A 104 18.49 -2.41 -21.60
C HIS A 104 19.65 -1.99 -22.49
N SER A 105 19.37 -1.45 -23.68
CA SER A 105 20.40 -0.85 -24.52
C SER A 105 20.99 0.41 -23.89
N ASP A 106 22.22 0.74 -24.24
CA ASP A 106 22.90 1.97 -23.80
C ASP A 106 22.04 3.20 -24.10
N GLU A 107 21.51 3.29 -25.33
CA GLU A 107 20.63 4.38 -25.75
C GLU A 107 19.34 4.46 -24.92
N ALA A 108 18.75 3.31 -24.55
CA ALA A 108 17.56 3.28 -23.71
C ALA A 108 17.85 3.81 -22.30
N ILE A 109 18.99 3.45 -21.71
CA ILE A 109 19.42 3.94 -20.40
C ILE A 109 19.60 5.47 -20.44
N GLU A 110 20.30 5.99 -21.45
CA GLU A 110 20.49 7.43 -21.64
C GLU A 110 19.15 8.16 -21.86
N ASN A 111 18.29 7.62 -22.72
CA ASN A 111 16.97 8.18 -23.00
C ASN A 111 16.07 8.21 -21.75
N ALA A 112 16.14 7.18 -20.90
CA ALA A 112 15.35 7.10 -19.69
C ALA A 112 15.67 8.26 -18.73
N LEU A 113 16.95 8.52 -18.48
CA LEU A 113 17.40 9.53 -17.52
C LEU A 113 17.62 10.92 -18.12
N ARG A 114 17.63 11.06 -19.45
CA ARG A 114 17.86 12.33 -20.17
C ARG A 114 17.13 13.51 -19.56
N GLY A 115 17.85 14.54 -19.10
CA GLY A 115 17.23 15.75 -18.53
C GLY A 115 16.67 15.56 -17.11
N MET A 116 17.07 14.50 -16.41
CA MET A 116 17.01 14.42 -14.95
C MET A 116 18.42 14.46 -14.38
N ASP A 117 18.61 15.14 -13.25
CA ASP A 117 19.85 15.07 -12.50
C ASP A 117 19.87 13.79 -11.64
N VAL A 118 20.98 13.06 -11.65
CA VAL A 118 21.20 11.85 -10.84
C VAL A 118 22.50 11.99 -10.05
N GLU A 119 22.44 11.82 -8.72
CA GLU A 119 23.61 11.95 -7.84
C GLU A 119 24.24 10.59 -7.48
N VAL A 120 23.44 9.56 -7.27
CA VAL A 120 23.90 8.20 -6.95
C VAL A 120 23.39 7.23 -8.01
N TRP A 121 24.32 6.55 -8.68
CA TRP A 121 24.05 5.62 -9.76
C TRP A 121 24.25 4.17 -9.31
N ASP A 122 23.17 3.39 -9.22
CA ASP A 122 23.17 1.94 -9.02
C ASP A 122 22.32 1.26 -10.11
N TRP A 123 22.78 1.34 -11.36
CA TRP A 123 22.20 0.59 -12.48
C TRP A 123 22.95 -0.73 -12.64
N ARG A 124 22.34 -1.83 -12.21
CA ARG A 124 22.96 -3.16 -12.04
C ARG A 124 23.01 -3.93 -13.36
N ARG A 125 23.62 -3.32 -14.37
CA ARG A 125 23.97 -3.98 -15.63
C ARG A 125 25.46 -4.34 -15.60
N ILE A 126 25.77 -5.62 -15.84
CA ILE A 126 27.14 -6.10 -15.87
C ILE A 126 27.90 -5.42 -17.02
N ASP A 127 29.12 -4.97 -16.70
CA ASP A 127 30.07 -4.39 -17.65
C ASP A 127 29.56 -3.15 -18.42
N LEU A 128 28.70 -2.35 -17.79
CA LEU A 128 28.18 -1.12 -18.38
C LEU A 128 29.31 -0.10 -18.68
N SER A 129 29.28 0.49 -19.88
CA SER A 129 30.25 1.52 -20.29
C SER A 129 30.16 2.78 -19.41
N SER A 130 31.31 3.34 -19.02
CA SER A 130 31.36 4.63 -18.31
C SER A 130 30.85 5.80 -19.14
N GLU A 131 30.84 5.68 -20.48
CA GLU A 131 30.30 6.71 -21.36
C GLU A 131 28.78 6.86 -21.18
N VAL A 132 28.07 5.74 -21.03
CA VAL A 132 26.62 5.74 -20.77
C VAL A 132 26.32 6.47 -19.46
N ILE A 133 27.12 6.21 -18.42
CA ILE A 133 26.98 6.88 -17.12
C ILE A 133 27.23 8.39 -17.26
N TYR A 134 28.26 8.78 -18.02
CA TYR A 134 28.56 10.20 -18.28
C TYR A 134 27.42 10.91 -19.04
N ASN A 135 26.86 10.28 -20.06
CA ASN A 135 25.77 10.83 -20.85
C ASN A 135 24.45 10.91 -20.07
N ALA A 136 24.16 9.89 -19.25
CA ALA A 136 22.91 9.79 -18.50
C ALA A 136 22.94 10.57 -17.18
N ALA A 137 24.08 10.66 -16.51
CA ALA A 137 24.23 11.21 -15.16
C ALA A 137 25.55 12.00 -14.97
N PRO A 138 25.74 13.14 -15.66
CA PRO A 138 27.01 13.88 -15.64
C PRO A 138 27.40 14.46 -14.26
N LYS A 139 26.43 14.64 -13.36
CA LYS A 139 26.62 15.15 -11.99
C LYS A 139 26.73 14.05 -10.93
N VAL A 140 26.91 12.79 -11.34
CA VAL A 140 26.98 11.67 -10.41
C VAL A 140 28.18 11.83 -9.46
N ARG A 141 27.92 11.66 -8.16
CA ARG A 141 28.94 11.70 -7.10
C ARG A 141 29.33 10.31 -6.60
N GLU A 142 28.47 9.31 -6.82
CA GLU A 142 28.65 7.93 -6.39
C GLU A 142 28.19 6.95 -7.47
N VAL A 143 29.04 6.01 -7.86
CA VAL A 143 28.75 5.03 -8.91
C VAL A 143 28.96 3.61 -8.40
N HIS A 144 27.98 2.74 -8.62
CA HIS A 144 28.05 1.31 -8.38
C HIS A 144 28.27 0.58 -9.72
N LEU A 145 29.41 -0.10 -9.85
CA LEU A 145 29.84 -0.81 -11.05
C LEU A 145 29.77 -2.32 -10.82
N HIS A 146 29.17 -3.05 -11.76
CA HIS A 146 29.06 -4.50 -11.72
C HIS A 146 30.00 -5.10 -12.76
N TRP A 147 31.03 -5.79 -12.29
CA TRP A 147 32.11 -6.28 -13.15
C TRP A 147 32.11 -7.80 -13.26
N SER A 148 32.07 -8.32 -14.49
CA SER A 148 32.06 -9.77 -14.77
C SER A 148 33.42 -10.45 -14.58
N GLY A 149 34.51 -9.68 -14.56
CA GLY A 149 35.87 -10.19 -14.78
C GLY A 149 36.48 -9.78 -16.13
N ASN A 150 35.71 -9.16 -17.03
CA ASN A 150 36.20 -8.68 -18.32
C ASN A 150 37.26 -7.58 -18.15
N ASN A 151 38.51 -7.89 -18.48
CA ASN A 151 39.63 -6.98 -18.26
C ASN A 151 39.60 -5.73 -19.16
N ALA A 152 39.02 -5.81 -20.37
CA ALA A 152 38.91 -4.64 -21.25
C ALA A 152 38.00 -3.56 -20.64
N VAL A 153 36.91 -3.99 -20.00
CA VAL A 153 35.91 -3.10 -19.38
C VAL A 153 36.50 -2.39 -18.16
N ILE A 154 37.14 -3.13 -17.25
CA ILE A 154 37.73 -2.52 -16.05
C ILE A 154 38.94 -1.63 -16.38
N GLN A 155 39.64 -1.89 -17.49
CA GLN A 155 40.64 -0.96 -18.02
C GLN A 155 39.97 0.33 -18.49
N GLY A 156 38.98 0.23 -19.38
CA GLY A 156 38.25 1.38 -19.93
C GLY A 156 37.64 2.29 -18.87
N TRP A 157 37.10 1.74 -17.78
CA TRP A 157 36.61 2.55 -16.66
C TRP A 157 37.70 3.41 -15.99
N SER A 158 38.92 2.89 -15.95
CA SER A 158 40.10 3.53 -15.36
C SER A 158 41.06 4.13 -16.38
N ASP A 159 40.57 4.49 -17.56
CA ASP A 159 41.34 5.23 -18.57
C ASP A 159 41.02 6.73 -18.51
N GLU A 160 41.79 7.56 -19.23
CA GLU A 160 41.59 9.01 -19.32
C GLU A 160 40.17 9.40 -19.80
N GLY A 161 39.61 8.62 -20.73
CA GLY A 161 38.24 8.78 -21.22
C GLY A 161 37.16 8.07 -20.38
N GLY A 162 37.54 7.39 -19.30
CA GLY A 162 36.64 6.62 -18.45
C GLY A 162 35.95 7.46 -17.38
N LEU A 163 35.93 6.95 -16.14
CA LEU A 163 35.27 7.60 -15.01
C LEU A 163 35.83 8.99 -14.66
N LYS A 164 37.06 9.32 -15.11
CA LYS A 164 37.67 10.64 -14.92
C LYS A 164 36.83 11.78 -15.50
N LYS A 165 36.01 11.51 -16.53
CA LYS A 165 35.08 12.48 -17.12
C LYS A 165 34.01 12.96 -16.13
N LEU A 166 33.67 12.15 -15.13
CA LEU A 166 32.68 12.47 -14.10
C LEU A 166 33.29 13.41 -13.06
N LYS A 167 33.16 14.72 -13.29
CA LYS A 167 33.86 15.77 -12.53
C LYS A 167 33.47 15.84 -11.05
N GLU A 168 32.26 15.39 -10.72
CA GLU A 168 31.71 15.40 -9.37
C GLU A 168 31.85 14.06 -8.63
N LEU A 169 32.42 13.05 -9.29
CA LEU A 169 32.60 11.72 -8.73
C LEU A 169 33.50 11.77 -7.49
N LYS A 170 33.01 11.17 -6.40
CA LYS A 170 33.70 11.07 -5.10
C LYS A 170 33.89 9.61 -4.68
N ARG A 171 33.01 8.71 -5.11
CA ARG A 171 33.03 7.31 -4.67
C ARG A 171 32.65 6.35 -5.78
N VAL A 172 33.36 5.22 -5.83
CA VAL A 172 33.08 4.10 -6.73
C VAL A 172 32.97 2.82 -5.91
N TYR A 173 31.84 2.13 -6.02
CA TYR A 173 31.64 0.79 -5.51
C TYR A 173 31.84 -0.21 -6.65
N LEU A 174 32.86 -1.05 -6.56
CA LEU A 174 33.15 -2.09 -7.56
C LEU A 174 32.65 -3.44 -7.05
N TYR A 175 31.52 -3.91 -7.56
CA TYR A 175 30.98 -5.25 -7.31
C TYR A 175 31.64 -6.25 -8.25
N ILE A 176 32.43 -7.14 -7.67
CA ILE A 176 33.25 -8.12 -8.38
C ILE A 176 32.49 -9.43 -8.43
N HIS A 177 32.06 -9.82 -9.63
CA HIS A 177 31.46 -11.12 -9.91
C HIS A 177 32.55 -12.09 -10.36
N GLN A 178 32.45 -13.35 -9.92
CA GLN A 178 33.43 -14.36 -10.31
C GLN A 178 33.18 -14.81 -11.76
N GLY A 179 34.01 -14.31 -12.69
CA GLY A 179 34.02 -14.71 -14.09
C GLY A 179 34.89 -15.92 -14.40
N LEU A 180 35.34 -16.00 -15.66
CA LEU A 180 36.16 -17.09 -16.21
C LEU A 180 37.59 -17.16 -15.63
N GLU A 181 38.12 -16.01 -15.21
CA GLU A 181 39.48 -15.92 -14.67
C GLU A 181 39.61 -16.54 -13.27
N THR A 182 40.83 -16.91 -12.87
CA THR A 182 41.07 -17.39 -11.50
C THR A 182 40.81 -16.28 -10.48
N SER A 183 40.34 -16.65 -9.27
CA SER A 183 40.08 -15.66 -8.21
C SER A 183 41.33 -14.83 -7.86
N SER A 184 42.53 -15.39 -8.00
CA SER A 184 43.80 -14.66 -7.84
C SER A 184 43.95 -13.56 -8.89
N ARG A 185 43.75 -13.90 -10.17
CA ARG A 185 43.85 -12.93 -11.28
C ARG A 185 42.75 -11.88 -11.23
N THR A 186 41.52 -12.26 -10.86
CA THR A 186 40.41 -11.33 -10.62
C THR A 186 40.76 -10.31 -9.55
N ARG A 187 41.33 -10.77 -8.41
CA ARG A 187 41.76 -9.87 -7.33
C ARG A 187 42.88 -8.95 -7.79
N GLU A 188 43.87 -9.46 -8.50
CA GLU A 188 44.98 -8.67 -9.07
C GLU A 188 44.47 -7.56 -10.02
N ASN A 189 43.54 -7.90 -10.93
CA ASN A 189 42.97 -6.92 -11.85
C ASN A 189 42.18 -5.82 -11.12
N ALA A 190 41.45 -6.16 -10.06
CA ALA A 190 40.76 -5.18 -9.22
C ALA A 190 41.73 -4.26 -8.45
N GLU A 191 42.88 -4.77 -8.02
CA GLU A 191 43.93 -3.93 -7.41
C GLU A 191 44.57 -2.99 -8.43
N LYS A 192 44.85 -3.47 -9.64
CA LYS A 192 45.38 -2.65 -10.74
C LYS A 192 44.41 -1.52 -11.10
N PHE A 193 43.11 -1.80 -11.14
CA PHE A 193 42.06 -0.79 -11.30
C PHE A 193 42.11 0.27 -10.20
N THR A 194 42.15 -0.16 -8.94
CA THR A 194 42.20 0.75 -7.78
C THR A 194 43.43 1.66 -7.85
N THR A 195 44.59 1.11 -8.23
CA THR A 195 45.84 1.86 -8.40
C THR A 195 45.73 2.91 -9.50
N ARG A 196 45.21 2.54 -10.69
CA ARG A 196 45.01 3.49 -11.79
C ARG A 196 44.02 4.60 -11.43
N MET A 197 42.91 4.24 -10.77
CA MET A 197 41.93 5.22 -10.30
C MET A 197 42.54 6.20 -9.28
N GLY A 198 43.37 5.72 -8.37
CA GLY A 198 44.08 6.58 -7.40
C GLY A 198 45.05 7.57 -8.06
N GLN A 199 45.66 7.18 -9.19
CA GLN A 199 46.54 8.06 -9.97
C GLN A 199 45.75 9.07 -10.81
N LEU A 200 44.69 8.62 -11.50
CA LEU A 200 43.90 9.45 -12.40
C LEU A 200 42.94 10.39 -11.68
N CYS A 201 42.36 9.92 -10.58
CA CYS A 201 41.33 10.60 -9.80
C CYS A 201 41.59 10.47 -8.28
N PRO A 202 42.63 11.13 -7.73
CA PRO A 202 43.01 10.97 -6.31
C PRO A 202 41.90 11.27 -5.30
N ARG A 203 40.90 12.08 -5.69
CA ARG A 203 39.73 12.42 -4.87
C ARG A 203 38.67 11.31 -4.77
N VAL A 204 38.73 10.30 -5.64
CA VAL A 204 37.71 9.25 -5.74
C VAL A 204 38.10 8.08 -4.85
N LYS A 205 37.24 7.75 -3.88
CA LYS A 205 37.39 6.55 -3.06
C LYS A 205 36.81 5.33 -3.79
N VAL A 206 37.62 4.30 -3.99
CA VAL A 206 37.18 3.01 -4.55
C VAL A 206 36.96 2.00 -3.44
N GLU A 207 35.79 1.36 -3.41
CA GLU A 207 35.46 0.27 -2.49
C GLU A 207 35.16 -1.00 -3.28
N LYS A 208 35.91 -2.07 -3.01
CA LYS A 208 35.78 -3.36 -3.69
C LYS A 208 34.85 -4.26 -2.89
N ILE A 209 33.82 -4.79 -3.54
CA ILE A 209 32.84 -5.70 -2.95
C ILE A 209 32.92 -7.03 -3.70
N PHE A 210 33.52 -8.04 -3.07
CA PHE A 210 33.57 -9.38 -3.64
C PHE A 210 32.22 -10.07 -3.38
N GLN A 211 31.46 -10.33 -4.44
CA GLN A 211 30.23 -11.10 -4.28
C GLN A 211 30.59 -12.56 -4.00
N GLN A 212 30.15 -13.06 -2.84
CA GLN A 212 30.21 -14.50 -2.56
C GLN A 212 29.17 -15.19 -3.43
N ARG A 213 29.55 -16.30 -4.09
CA ARG A 213 28.54 -17.17 -4.73
C ARG A 213 27.53 -17.57 -3.66
N PRO A 214 26.22 -17.38 -3.88
CA PRO A 214 25.21 -18.00 -3.03
C PRO A 214 25.47 -19.51 -3.01
N LYS A 215 25.55 -20.12 -1.82
CA LYS A 215 25.39 -21.59 -1.73
C LYS A 215 23.99 -21.88 -2.28
N LEU A 216 23.90 -22.67 -3.34
CA LEU A 216 22.63 -23.17 -3.86
C LEU A 216 21.92 -23.90 -2.70
N ALA A 217 20.91 -23.26 -2.10
CA ALA A 217 19.95 -23.95 -1.27
C ALA A 217 18.95 -24.62 -2.21
N SER A 218 18.89 -25.94 -2.17
CA SER A 218 17.94 -26.76 -2.91
C SER A 218 16.52 -26.35 -2.52
N LEU A 219 15.80 -25.70 -3.43
CA LEU A 219 14.37 -25.42 -3.28
C LEU A 219 13.60 -26.73 -3.52
N ASN A 220 13.21 -27.39 -2.44
CA ASN A 220 12.20 -28.45 -2.50
C ASN A 220 10.83 -27.79 -2.70
N ALA A 221 10.29 -27.88 -3.92
CA ALA A 221 8.91 -27.54 -4.21
C ALA A 221 7.99 -28.67 -3.71
N GLY A 222 7.41 -28.50 -2.51
CA GLY A 222 6.31 -29.31 -2.04
C GLY A 222 5.01 -28.85 -2.70
N GLN A 223 4.46 -29.67 -3.60
CA GLN A 223 3.09 -29.52 -4.09
C GLN A 223 2.12 -30.05 -3.03
N ASN A 224 1.38 -29.17 -2.38
CA ASN A 224 0.13 -29.53 -1.70
C ASN A 224 -1.03 -29.25 -2.66
N ASN A 225 -1.70 -30.32 -3.09
CA ASN A 225 -3.01 -30.25 -3.73
C ASN A 225 -4.07 -30.11 -2.64
N ASP A 226 -4.61 -28.91 -2.45
CA ASP A 226 -5.87 -28.75 -1.73
C ASP A 226 -7.04 -28.89 -2.70
N GLY A 227 -7.95 -29.80 -2.34
CA GLY A 227 -9.15 -30.13 -3.09
C GLY A 227 -10.08 -28.94 -3.24
N LYS A 228 -10.62 -28.79 -4.45
CA LYS A 228 -11.75 -27.89 -4.72
C LYS A 228 -13.02 -28.53 -4.19
N ASP A 229 -13.50 -28.05 -3.05
CA ASP A 229 -14.92 -28.15 -2.73
C ASP A 229 -15.64 -26.96 -3.38
N GLU A 230 -16.17 -27.22 -4.59
CA GLU A 230 -17.24 -26.41 -5.17
C GLU A 230 -18.52 -26.67 -4.38
N GLN A 231 -18.81 -25.79 -3.43
CA GLN A 231 -20.11 -25.70 -2.80
C GLN A 231 -20.65 -24.29 -2.95
N THR A 232 -21.80 -24.23 -3.62
CA THR A 232 -22.64 -23.07 -3.89
C THR A 232 -22.64 -22.10 -2.72
N ALA A 233 -22.19 -20.87 -2.98
CA ALA A 233 -22.18 -19.79 -2.00
C ALA A 233 -23.59 -19.61 -1.44
N ALA A 234 -23.78 -19.97 -0.17
CA ALA A 234 -25.01 -19.64 0.54
C ALA A 234 -25.23 -18.13 0.47
N LYS A 235 -26.46 -17.71 0.18
CA LYS A 235 -26.86 -16.30 0.09
C LYS A 235 -26.53 -15.60 1.42
N HIS A 236 -25.50 -14.77 1.43
CA HIS A 236 -25.08 -14.07 2.64
C HIS A 236 -25.93 -12.80 2.81
N GLU A 237 -27.05 -12.90 3.50
CA GLU A 237 -28.05 -11.81 3.62
C GLU A 237 -27.46 -10.50 4.12
N TRP A 238 -26.52 -10.55 5.07
CA TRP A 238 -25.85 -9.36 5.60
C TRP A 238 -25.06 -8.62 4.52
N LEU A 239 -24.23 -9.35 3.76
CA LEU A 239 -23.42 -8.77 2.69
C LEU A 239 -24.31 -8.29 1.55
N GLU A 240 -25.40 -8.99 1.25
CA GLU A 240 -26.35 -8.59 0.22
C GLU A 240 -27.10 -7.31 0.61
N CYS A 241 -27.51 -7.17 1.87
CA CYS A 241 -28.10 -5.94 2.41
C CYS A 241 -27.13 -4.76 2.24
N MET A 242 -25.88 -4.92 2.69
CA MET A 242 -24.87 -3.86 2.57
C MET A 242 -24.47 -3.58 1.12
N ARG A 243 -24.47 -4.59 0.24
CA ARG A 243 -24.23 -4.41 -1.20
C ARG A 243 -25.33 -3.57 -1.84
N LYS A 244 -26.60 -3.86 -1.54
CA LYS A 244 -27.74 -3.04 -2.01
C LYS A 244 -27.62 -1.60 -1.51
N PHE A 245 -27.30 -1.40 -0.24
CA PHE A 245 -27.11 -0.07 0.31
C PHE A 245 -25.93 0.67 -0.33
N ARG A 246 -24.83 -0.02 -0.61
CA ARG A 246 -23.71 0.55 -1.36
C ARG A 246 -24.13 0.97 -2.77
N THR A 247 -24.94 0.17 -3.47
CA THR A 247 -25.49 0.57 -4.77
C THR A 247 -26.35 1.82 -4.63
N LEU A 248 -27.26 1.87 -3.65
CA LEU A 248 -28.05 3.06 -3.35
C LEU A 248 -27.17 4.28 -3.10
N LEU A 249 -26.13 4.15 -2.27
CA LEU A 249 -25.21 5.24 -1.95
C LEU A 249 -24.51 5.78 -3.21
N ILE A 250 -23.92 4.91 -4.01
CA ILE A 250 -23.21 5.31 -5.24
C ILE A 250 -24.16 5.99 -6.22
N THR A 251 -25.36 5.44 -6.41
CA THR A 251 -26.38 6.03 -7.28
C THR A 251 -26.83 7.40 -6.76
N ALA A 252 -27.13 7.51 -5.47
CA ALA A 252 -27.54 8.75 -4.82
C ALA A 252 -26.46 9.83 -4.95
N GLU A 253 -25.19 9.49 -4.72
CA GLU A 253 -24.07 10.43 -4.90
C GLU A 253 -23.93 10.86 -6.36
N HIS A 254 -24.06 9.93 -7.32
CA HIS A 254 -23.92 10.24 -8.73
C HIS A 254 -25.04 11.16 -9.23
N THR A 255 -26.28 10.89 -8.87
CA THR A 255 -27.42 11.73 -9.25
C THR A 255 -27.36 13.09 -8.55
N TYR A 256 -26.96 13.14 -7.28
CA TYR A 256 -26.81 14.41 -6.56
C TYR A 256 -25.53 15.17 -6.93
N ARG A 257 -24.50 14.53 -7.52
CA ARG A 257 -23.27 15.21 -7.98
C ARG A 257 -23.55 16.33 -8.98
N GLN A 258 -24.64 16.25 -9.73
CA GLN A 258 -25.12 17.36 -10.58
C GLN A 258 -25.43 18.63 -9.78
N LYS A 259 -25.66 18.50 -8.46
CA LYS A 259 -25.82 19.57 -7.44
C LYS A 259 -24.63 19.69 -6.47
N ARG A 260 -23.46 19.11 -6.80
CA ARG A 260 -22.16 19.28 -6.11
C ARG A 260 -22.00 18.65 -4.71
N LEU A 261 -22.52 17.44 -4.44
CA LEU A 261 -22.34 16.76 -3.14
C LEU A 261 -20.88 16.72 -2.62
N PRO A 262 -19.87 16.29 -3.42
CA PRO A 262 -18.51 16.14 -2.92
C PRO A 262 -17.88 17.48 -2.49
N GLU A 263 -18.32 18.59 -3.08
CA GLU A 263 -17.87 19.95 -2.72
C GLU A 263 -18.51 20.43 -1.39
N ASN A 264 -19.65 19.85 -1.01
CA ASN A 264 -20.44 20.23 0.16
C ASN A 264 -20.19 19.35 1.39
N ILE A 265 -19.40 18.27 1.27
CA ILE A 265 -18.97 17.45 2.41
C ILE A 265 -17.94 18.27 3.20
N GLU A 266 -18.25 18.55 4.48
CA GLU A 266 -17.39 19.38 5.33
C GLU A 266 -16.09 18.65 5.73
N GLU A 267 -16.15 17.34 5.95
CA GLU A 267 -14.99 16.53 6.36
C GLU A 267 -15.01 15.13 5.71
N HIS A 268 -14.04 14.84 4.84
CA HIS A 268 -13.87 13.52 4.24
C HIS A 268 -13.45 12.47 5.28
N ILE A 269 -14.07 11.29 5.22
CA ILE A 269 -13.81 10.22 6.19
C ILE A 269 -12.49 9.50 5.86
N LYS A 270 -11.44 9.84 6.60
CA LYS A 270 -10.13 9.17 6.55
C LYS A 270 -10.07 7.94 7.46
N ILE A 271 -9.60 6.82 6.92
CA ILE A 271 -9.33 5.57 7.63
C ILE A 271 -7.85 5.23 7.47
N ALA A 272 -7.13 5.03 8.58
CA ALA A 272 -5.80 4.42 8.53
C ALA A 272 -5.94 2.89 8.44
N LEU A 273 -5.38 2.30 7.39
CA LEU A 273 -5.24 0.84 7.26
C LEU A 273 -3.79 0.48 7.61
N ILE A 274 -3.59 -0.11 8.78
CA ILE A 274 -2.27 -0.52 9.27
C ILE A 274 -2.09 -2.02 8.98
N ASP A 275 -1.33 -2.38 7.96
CA ASP A 275 -1.19 -3.78 7.48
C ASP A 275 0.11 -4.00 6.66
N ASP A 276 0.16 -5.00 5.77
CA ASP A 276 1.28 -5.31 4.86
C ASP A 276 1.40 -4.40 3.63
N GLY A 277 0.67 -3.29 3.58
CA GLY A 277 0.53 -2.45 2.38
C GLY A 277 -0.67 -2.86 1.52
N VAL A 278 -0.86 -2.19 0.38
CA VAL A 278 -1.95 -2.44 -0.57
C VAL A 278 -1.36 -2.50 -1.96
N ASP A 279 -1.58 -3.59 -2.69
CA ASP A 279 -1.24 -3.65 -4.11
C ASP A 279 -2.24 -2.80 -4.91
N VAL A 280 -1.85 -1.59 -5.24
CA VAL A 280 -2.70 -0.63 -5.98
C VAL A 280 -2.86 -0.97 -7.47
N THR A 281 -2.15 -2.00 -7.96
CA THR A 281 -2.29 -2.50 -9.32
C THR A 281 -3.16 -3.74 -9.42
N ASP A 282 -3.64 -4.26 -8.29
CA ASP A 282 -4.57 -5.38 -8.26
C ASP A 282 -5.79 -5.02 -9.14
N PRO A 283 -6.11 -5.80 -10.18
CA PRO A 283 -7.15 -5.47 -11.15
C PRO A 283 -8.55 -5.47 -10.54
N ASN A 284 -8.72 -6.08 -9.36
CA ASN A 284 -9.96 -6.08 -8.60
C ASN A 284 -9.98 -4.99 -7.52
N LEU A 285 -8.95 -4.14 -7.44
CA LEU A 285 -8.99 -2.97 -6.57
C LEU A 285 -9.93 -1.93 -7.20
N PRO A 286 -10.85 -1.33 -6.43
CA PRO A 286 -11.81 -0.38 -6.96
C PRO A 286 -11.15 0.88 -7.53
N GLU A 287 -11.56 1.30 -8.73
CA GLU A 287 -10.96 2.45 -9.43
C GLU A 287 -11.04 3.74 -8.60
N GLY A 288 -12.21 4.01 -7.99
CA GLY A 288 -12.48 5.19 -7.17
C GLY A 288 -11.88 5.19 -5.77
N LEU A 289 -11.11 4.16 -5.39
CA LEU A 289 -10.49 4.10 -4.05
C LEU A 289 -9.37 5.15 -3.93
N GLU A 290 -9.57 6.16 -3.10
CA GLU A 290 -8.55 7.18 -2.80
C GLU A 290 -7.54 6.64 -1.78
N LEU A 291 -6.26 6.67 -2.16
CA LEU A 291 -5.16 6.11 -1.39
C LEU A 291 -4.02 7.11 -1.22
N SER A 292 -3.55 7.24 0.01
CA SER A 292 -2.25 7.81 0.38
C SER A 292 -1.59 6.87 1.37
N GLY A 293 -0.32 7.06 1.72
CA GLY A 293 0.27 6.18 2.70
C GLY A 293 1.67 6.53 3.14
N ARG A 294 2.20 5.65 3.98
CA ARG A 294 3.58 5.66 4.45
C ARG A 294 4.00 4.24 4.79
N THR A 295 5.27 3.95 4.64
CA THR A 295 5.84 2.66 5.04
C THR A 295 6.72 2.80 6.27
N PHE A 296 6.72 1.76 7.09
CA PHE A 296 7.67 1.55 8.19
C PHE A 296 8.45 0.25 7.98
N CYS A 297 8.35 -0.35 6.79
CA CYS A 297 9.01 -1.58 6.38
C CYS A 297 10.31 -1.26 5.64
N THR A 298 11.42 -1.40 6.34
CA THR A 298 12.76 -1.13 5.78
C THR A 298 13.25 -2.32 4.96
N ARG A 299 13.96 -2.05 3.86
CA ARG A 299 14.59 -3.08 3.03
C ARG A 299 16.10 -3.07 3.33
N ASN A 300 16.53 -3.89 4.29
CA ASN A 300 17.94 -3.94 4.73
C ASN A 300 18.66 -5.17 4.15
N GLY A 301 18.91 -5.18 2.84
CA GLY A 301 19.75 -6.17 2.16
C GLY A 301 21.15 -5.66 1.82
N HIS A 302 22.05 -6.56 1.39
CA HIS A 302 23.37 -6.17 0.87
C HIS A 302 23.20 -5.25 -0.36
N GLY A 303 23.64 -3.98 -0.25
CA GLY A 303 23.51 -2.98 -1.32
C GLY A 303 22.18 -2.22 -1.34
N GLU A 304 21.25 -2.51 -0.43
CA GLU A 304 19.93 -1.87 -0.37
C GLU A 304 19.78 -0.89 0.80
N HIS A 305 20.87 -0.23 1.21
CA HIS A 305 20.83 0.72 2.32
C HIS A 305 19.85 1.88 2.07
N ASN A 306 19.02 2.14 3.09
CA ASN A 306 18.03 3.23 3.14
C ASN A 306 16.90 3.13 2.09
N LEU A 307 16.57 1.91 1.64
CA LEU A 307 15.38 1.65 0.83
C LEU A 307 14.23 1.15 1.71
N ASN A 308 12.99 1.35 1.26
CA ASN A 308 11.81 0.84 1.92
C ASN A 308 10.95 0.02 0.96
N HIS A 309 10.19 -0.94 1.49
CA HIS A 309 9.07 -1.51 0.73
C HIS A 309 7.94 -0.49 0.65
N PRO A 310 7.41 -0.15 -0.55
CA PRO A 310 6.39 0.89 -0.69
C PRO A 310 5.06 0.45 -0.07
N TYR A 311 4.28 1.41 0.43
CA TYR A 311 2.94 1.11 0.98
C TYR A 311 1.95 0.66 -0.11
N TYR A 312 2.21 1.03 -1.37
CA TYR A 312 1.42 0.66 -2.55
C TYR A 312 1.87 -0.67 -3.19
N ALA A 313 2.63 -1.46 -2.43
CA ALA A 313 2.81 -2.90 -2.65
C ALA A 313 2.41 -3.64 -1.38
N SER A 314 1.70 -4.76 -1.52
CA SER A 314 1.32 -5.62 -0.39
C SER A 314 2.28 -6.81 -0.29
N GLY A 315 2.72 -7.14 0.93
CA GLY A 315 3.66 -8.23 1.17
C GLY A 315 3.08 -9.63 0.92
N ALA A 316 1.88 -9.89 1.43
CA ALA A 316 1.19 -11.18 1.33
C ALA A 316 -0.22 -11.06 0.70
N GLY A 317 -0.63 -9.86 0.28
CA GLY A 317 -1.98 -9.59 -0.23
C GLY A 317 -3.02 -9.33 0.87
N HIS A 318 -2.62 -9.39 2.15
CA HIS A 318 -3.53 -9.29 3.28
C HIS A 318 -4.15 -7.88 3.37
N GLY A 319 -3.33 -6.83 3.35
CA GLY A 319 -3.78 -5.45 3.36
C GLY A 319 -4.58 -5.06 2.11
N THR A 320 -4.24 -5.61 0.93
CA THR A 320 -5.06 -5.45 -0.29
C THR A 320 -6.48 -6.01 -0.08
N THR A 321 -6.59 -7.16 0.57
CA THR A 321 -7.87 -7.78 0.92
C THR A 321 -8.62 -6.89 1.91
N MET A 322 -7.98 -6.41 2.98
CA MET A 322 -8.62 -5.52 3.96
C MET A 322 -9.12 -4.21 3.31
N ALA A 323 -8.34 -3.61 2.42
CA ALA A 323 -8.73 -2.41 1.67
C ALA A 323 -10.00 -2.64 0.84
N LYS A 324 -10.11 -3.78 0.16
CA LYS A 324 -11.32 -4.16 -0.60
C LYS A 324 -12.55 -4.28 0.30
N GLN A 325 -12.41 -4.89 1.47
CA GLN A 325 -13.51 -5.04 2.42
C GLN A 325 -13.96 -3.69 3.00
N ILE A 326 -13.02 -2.81 3.37
CA ILE A 326 -13.35 -1.44 3.82
C ILE A 326 -14.10 -0.67 2.73
N TYR A 327 -13.58 -0.67 1.50
CA TYR A 327 -14.23 0.01 0.37
C TYR A 327 -15.60 -0.57 0.05
N SER A 328 -15.79 -1.88 0.25
CA SER A 328 -17.09 -2.52 0.00
C SER A 328 -18.20 -2.00 0.91
N MET A 329 -17.86 -1.42 2.07
CA MET A 329 -18.80 -0.80 2.99
C MET A 329 -18.90 0.72 2.77
N CYS A 330 -17.77 1.41 2.63
CA CYS A 330 -17.74 2.87 2.44
C CYS A 330 -16.83 3.26 1.26
N PRO A 331 -17.38 3.34 0.03
CA PRO A 331 -16.61 3.73 -1.16
C PRO A 331 -16.02 5.15 -1.11
N SER A 332 -16.65 6.03 -0.34
CA SER A 332 -16.31 7.47 -0.25
C SER A 332 -15.28 7.76 0.84
N ALA A 333 -14.78 6.73 1.53
CA ALA A 333 -13.72 6.86 2.52
C ALA A 333 -12.33 6.95 1.87
N GLN A 334 -11.47 7.78 2.43
CA GLN A 334 -10.07 7.91 2.04
C GLN A 334 -9.21 6.96 2.87
N LEU A 335 -8.41 6.12 2.21
CA LEU A 335 -7.50 5.21 2.90
C LEU A 335 -6.11 5.81 3.05
N TYR A 336 -5.60 5.79 4.27
CA TYR A 336 -4.22 6.09 4.61
C TYR A 336 -3.51 4.77 4.97
N VAL A 337 -2.79 4.21 4.01
CA VAL A 337 -2.14 2.89 4.14
C VAL A 337 -0.82 3.04 4.88
N LEU A 338 -0.68 2.29 5.96
CA LEU A 338 0.51 2.27 6.80
C LEU A 338 1.11 0.88 6.79
N ARG A 339 2.13 0.69 5.96
CA ARG A 339 2.78 -0.61 5.80
C ARG A 339 3.69 -0.90 7.00
N LEU A 340 3.42 -2.02 7.67
CA LEU A 340 4.22 -2.55 8.77
C LEU A 340 5.45 -3.30 8.27
N GLU A 341 6.46 -3.33 9.13
CA GLU A 341 7.59 -4.24 8.99
C GLU A 341 7.15 -5.63 9.44
N ASP A 342 7.37 -6.61 8.58
CA ASP A 342 6.97 -7.98 8.77
C ASP A 342 8.05 -8.95 8.31
N HIS A 343 8.15 -10.06 9.04
CA HIS A 343 9.11 -11.11 8.77
C HIS A 343 8.43 -12.48 8.82
N PRO A 344 8.92 -13.47 8.07
CA PRO A 344 8.50 -14.85 8.27
C PRO A 344 8.80 -15.27 9.71
N SER A 345 7.90 -16.01 10.36
CA SER A 345 8.19 -16.67 11.63
C SER A 345 9.34 -17.68 11.48
N ASP A 346 9.91 -18.12 12.61
CA ASP A 346 11.00 -19.10 12.63
C ASP A 346 10.68 -20.41 11.89
N ASP A 347 9.41 -20.80 11.84
CA ASP A 347 8.93 -21.97 11.10
C ASP A 347 8.54 -21.66 9.63
N GLY A 348 8.65 -20.40 9.21
CA GLY A 348 8.30 -19.89 7.89
C GLY A 348 6.81 -19.94 7.55
N ARG A 349 5.93 -20.31 8.50
CA ARG A 349 4.50 -20.57 8.25
C ARG A 349 3.60 -19.40 8.56
N THR A 350 4.03 -18.48 9.41
CA THR A 350 3.23 -17.35 9.87
C THR A 350 3.98 -16.04 9.71
N ARG A 351 3.22 -14.94 9.66
CA ARG A 351 3.76 -13.59 9.59
C ARG A 351 3.99 -13.07 11.01
N GLN A 352 5.21 -12.65 11.34
CA GLN A 352 5.50 -11.89 12.56
C GLN A 352 5.59 -10.40 12.23
N LEU A 353 4.84 -9.59 12.99
CA LEU A 353 4.82 -8.14 12.85
C LEU A 353 5.78 -7.50 13.85
N ASP A 354 6.56 -6.52 13.42
CA ASP A 354 7.41 -5.74 14.32
C ASP A 354 6.58 -4.74 15.12
N ALA A 355 6.63 -4.86 16.45
CA ALA A 355 5.91 -4.00 17.38
C ALA A 355 6.36 -2.52 17.31
N LYS A 356 7.63 -2.24 17.00
CA LYS A 356 8.10 -0.84 16.84
C LYS A 356 7.49 -0.20 15.59
N SER A 357 7.38 -0.93 14.48
CA SER A 357 6.71 -0.49 13.26
C SER A 357 5.23 -0.23 13.50
N ALA A 358 4.55 -1.09 14.27
CA ALA A 358 3.15 -0.92 14.66
C ALA A 358 2.94 0.35 15.51
N ALA A 359 3.78 0.58 16.52
CA ALA A 359 3.72 1.80 17.33
C ALA A 359 3.93 3.07 16.49
N ARG A 360 4.91 3.06 15.57
CA ARG A 360 5.18 4.17 14.64
C ARG A 360 4.00 4.41 13.68
N ALA A 361 3.40 3.35 13.15
CA ALA A 361 2.23 3.44 12.29
C ALA A 361 1.02 4.07 13.00
N ILE A 362 0.70 3.61 14.22
CA ILE A 362 -0.41 4.18 15.00
C ILE A 362 -0.15 5.68 15.25
N ARG A 363 1.09 6.07 15.61
CA ARG A 363 1.45 7.48 15.78
C ARG A 363 1.30 8.30 14.50
N ALA A 364 1.66 7.74 13.34
CA ALA A 364 1.46 8.41 12.06
C ALA A 364 -0.03 8.58 11.71
N ALA A 365 -0.88 7.60 12.04
CA ALA A 365 -2.33 7.74 11.90
C ALA A 365 -2.88 8.88 12.79
N VAL A 366 -2.40 9.00 14.02
CA VAL A 366 -2.74 10.12 14.93
C VAL A 366 -2.32 11.45 14.34
N GLN A 367 -1.08 11.57 13.85
CA GLN A 367 -0.56 12.79 13.24
C GLN A 367 -1.34 13.19 11.98
N LYS A 368 -1.78 12.20 11.19
CA LYS A 368 -2.63 12.42 10.01
C LYS A 368 -4.06 12.89 10.36
N GLY A 369 -4.46 12.74 11.64
CA GLY A 369 -5.80 13.07 12.11
C GLY A 369 -6.87 12.25 11.39
N VAL A 370 -6.68 10.93 11.31
CA VAL A 370 -7.70 10.02 10.76
C VAL A 370 -8.89 9.91 11.71
N HIS A 371 -10.04 9.46 11.20
CA HIS A 371 -11.22 9.19 12.02
C HIS A 371 -11.19 7.79 12.61
N ILE A 372 -10.67 6.84 11.83
CA ILE A 372 -10.70 5.42 12.13
C ILE A 372 -9.31 4.84 11.90
N ILE A 373 -8.88 3.92 12.76
CA ILE A 373 -7.73 3.05 12.55
C ILE A 373 -8.24 1.61 12.47
N SER A 374 -7.93 0.91 11.38
CA SER A 374 -8.18 -0.52 11.19
C SER A 374 -6.87 -1.31 11.34
N MET A 375 -6.85 -2.22 12.32
CA MET A 375 -5.70 -3.07 12.67
C MET A 375 -6.11 -4.55 12.62
N SER A 376 -6.07 -5.14 11.43
CA SER A 376 -6.45 -6.54 11.19
C SER A 376 -5.35 -7.54 11.58
N TRP A 377 -4.75 -7.34 12.76
CA TRP A 377 -3.65 -8.14 13.26
C TRP A 377 -3.60 -8.13 14.79
N THR A 378 -2.88 -9.09 15.35
CA THR A 378 -2.57 -9.14 16.79
C THR A 378 -1.07 -9.29 17.00
N ILE A 379 -0.55 -8.62 18.04
CA ILE A 379 0.86 -8.73 18.47
C ILE A 379 0.86 -9.17 19.93
N LEU A 380 1.66 -10.19 20.26
CA LEU A 380 1.91 -10.56 21.65
C LEU A 380 2.66 -9.42 22.35
N PRO A 381 2.43 -9.18 23.65
CA PRO A 381 3.22 -8.22 24.42
C PRO A 381 4.72 -8.43 24.17
N PRO A 382 5.45 -7.41 23.69
CA PRO A 382 6.88 -7.51 23.46
C PRO A 382 7.62 -7.88 24.75
N GLU A 383 8.63 -8.73 24.67
CA GLU A 383 9.50 -9.04 25.82
C GLU A 383 10.33 -7.83 26.25
N ASP A 384 10.68 -6.97 25.30
CA ASP A 384 11.36 -5.69 25.56
C ASP A 384 10.34 -4.66 26.09
N ALA A 385 10.48 -4.34 27.38
CA ALA A 385 9.60 -3.40 28.09
C ALA A 385 9.57 -1.99 27.44
N ALA A 386 10.67 -1.53 26.82
CA ALA A 386 10.68 -0.25 26.12
C ALA A 386 9.83 -0.30 24.85
N VAL A 387 9.82 -1.43 24.15
CA VAL A 387 8.99 -1.65 22.95
C VAL A 387 7.52 -1.79 23.33
N GLU A 388 7.23 -2.53 24.40
CA GLU A 388 5.88 -2.63 24.95
C GLU A 388 5.36 -1.23 25.33
N GLN A 389 6.16 -0.43 26.04
CA GLN A 389 5.81 0.93 26.41
C GLN A 389 5.56 1.84 25.20
N LEU A 390 6.36 1.72 24.12
CA LEU A 390 6.12 2.48 22.88
C LEU A 390 4.77 2.14 22.26
N LEU A 391 4.40 0.85 22.23
CA LEU A 391 3.14 0.39 21.66
C LEU A 391 1.94 0.83 22.52
N ASP A 392 2.04 0.70 23.83
CA ASP A 392 1.05 1.17 24.80
C ASP A 392 0.80 2.69 24.65
N GLN A 393 1.87 3.48 24.61
CA GLN A 393 1.75 4.93 24.42
C GLN A 393 1.14 5.30 23.07
N ALA A 394 1.43 4.54 22.01
CA ALA A 394 0.85 4.78 20.69
C ALA A 394 -0.66 4.54 20.67
N VAL A 395 -1.12 3.42 21.24
CA VAL A 395 -2.55 3.11 21.37
C VAL A 395 -3.27 4.16 22.24
N LYS A 396 -2.69 4.52 23.40
CA LYS A 396 -3.25 5.57 24.27
C LYS A 396 -3.33 6.93 23.60
N ALA A 397 -2.38 7.27 22.73
CA ALA A 397 -2.42 8.53 21.98
C ALA A 397 -3.55 8.56 20.94
N ALA A 398 -3.86 7.44 20.30
CA ALA A 398 -5.00 7.34 19.40
C ALA A 398 -6.34 7.44 20.15
N ASP A 399 -6.43 6.82 21.33
CA ASP A 399 -7.57 6.95 22.23
C ASP A 399 -7.79 8.41 22.67
N GLN A 400 -6.75 9.08 23.17
CA GLN A 400 -6.79 10.49 23.58
C GLN A 400 -7.17 11.44 22.43
N ALA A 401 -6.83 11.07 21.18
CA ALA A 401 -7.21 11.81 19.98
C ALA A 401 -8.67 11.55 19.53
N ASN A 402 -9.44 10.74 20.26
CA ASN A 402 -10.79 10.29 19.89
C ASN A 402 -10.84 9.67 18.49
N ILE A 403 -9.86 8.81 18.20
CA ILE A 403 -9.83 8.01 16.97
C ILE A 403 -10.50 6.68 17.25
N LEU A 404 -11.46 6.28 16.41
CA LEU A 404 -12.11 4.99 16.53
C LEU A 404 -11.15 3.89 16.09
N MET A 405 -10.78 3.00 17.01
CA MET A 405 -9.84 1.91 16.72
C MET A 405 -10.60 0.59 16.61
N PHE A 406 -10.30 -0.18 15.56
CA PHE A 406 -10.83 -1.53 15.33
C PHE A 406 -9.67 -2.51 15.22
N CYS A 407 -9.76 -3.63 15.93
CA CYS A 407 -8.78 -4.70 15.82
C CYS A 407 -9.40 -6.09 15.77
N SER A 408 -8.68 -7.03 15.16
CA SER A 408 -9.12 -8.42 15.09
C SER A 408 -9.00 -9.12 16.43
N ALA A 409 -10.02 -9.93 16.75
CA ALA A 409 -9.92 -10.90 17.81
C ALA A 409 -8.81 -11.93 17.50
N SER A 410 -8.15 -12.43 18.55
CA SER A 410 -7.15 -13.50 18.38
C SER A 410 -7.80 -14.79 17.89
N ASP A 411 -7.23 -15.41 16.86
CA ASP A 411 -7.66 -16.71 16.31
C ASP A 411 -7.13 -17.92 17.12
N LYS A 412 -6.43 -17.67 18.24
CA LYS A 412 -5.85 -18.74 19.11
C LYS A 412 -6.76 -19.16 20.26
N GLY A 413 -8.05 -18.84 20.20
CA GLY A 413 -9.04 -19.19 21.22
C GLY A 413 -8.83 -18.49 22.57
N VAL A 414 -9.52 -19.00 23.61
CA VAL A 414 -9.73 -18.37 24.93
C VAL A 414 -8.45 -18.04 25.74
N LYS A 415 -7.27 -18.53 25.33
CA LYS A 415 -6.07 -18.53 26.20
C LYS A 415 -5.19 -17.27 26.16
N LYS A 416 -5.44 -16.28 25.28
CA LYS A 416 -4.67 -15.02 25.27
C LYS A 416 -5.55 -13.82 24.91
N SER A 417 -6.22 -13.23 25.91
CA SER A 417 -6.90 -11.93 25.78
C SER A 417 -5.94 -10.74 25.87
N ASP A 418 -4.66 -10.97 26.19
CA ASP A 418 -3.68 -9.91 26.43
C ASP A 418 -2.80 -9.65 25.21
N THR A 419 -3.40 -9.33 24.04
CA THR A 419 -2.67 -8.99 22.81
C THR A 419 -2.90 -7.55 22.39
N TYR A 420 -1.87 -6.91 21.84
CA TYR A 420 -2.01 -5.61 21.19
C TYR A 420 -2.71 -5.73 19.83
N PRO A 421 -3.49 -4.71 19.42
CA PRO A 421 -3.68 -3.43 20.11
C PRO A 421 -4.72 -3.44 21.25
N ALA A 422 -5.56 -4.48 21.37
CA ALA A 422 -6.66 -4.56 22.35
C ALA A 422 -6.21 -4.35 23.81
N LYS A 423 -5.02 -4.85 24.18
CA LYS A 423 -4.41 -4.64 25.50
C LYS A 423 -4.20 -3.16 25.88
N GLY A 424 -3.93 -2.29 24.91
CA GLY A 424 -3.47 -0.92 25.17
C GLY A 424 -4.55 0.05 25.67
N THR A 425 -5.83 -0.25 25.46
CA THR A 425 -6.96 0.55 25.96
C THR A 425 -8.26 -0.27 25.92
N ASN A 426 -9.23 0.08 26.78
CA ASN A 426 -10.59 -0.46 26.71
C ASN A 426 -11.48 0.30 25.71
N ARG A 427 -10.94 1.29 25.00
CA ARG A 427 -11.66 2.15 24.03
C ARG A 427 -11.30 1.76 22.60
N ILE A 428 -11.33 0.46 22.33
CA ILE A 428 -11.02 -0.17 21.04
C ILE A 428 -12.06 -1.27 20.79
N PHE A 429 -12.52 -1.37 19.55
CA PHE A 429 -13.47 -2.41 19.14
C PHE A 429 -12.70 -3.66 18.74
N THR A 430 -12.81 -4.72 19.55
CA THR A 430 -12.29 -6.06 19.24
C THR A 430 -13.36 -6.84 18.47
N ILE A 431 -13.05 -7.18 17.21
CA ILE A 431 -14.02 -7.73 16.26
C ILE A 431 -13.75 -9.21 15.98
N GLY A 432 -14.79 -10.03 16.16
CA GLY A 432 -14.78 -11.46 15.86
C GLY A 432 -15.39 -11.82 14.50
N ALA A 433 -14.90 -12.90 13.90
CA ALA A 433 -15.51 -13.49 12.71
C ALA A 433 -16.80 -14.28 13.04
N ALA A 434 -17.82 -14.13 12.21
CA ALA A 434 -19.03 -14.94 12.22
C ALA A 434 -19.38 -15.48 10.81
N LYS A 435 -20.16 -16.56 10.80
CA LYS A 435 -20.81 -17.12 9.60
C LYS A 435 -21.93 -16.21 9.12
N ALA A 436 -22.44 -16.51 7.92
CA ALA A 436 -23.64 -15.86 7.37
C ALA A 436 -24.87 -15.97 8.29
N SER A 437 -24.95 -17.02 9.12
CA SER A 437 -26.01 -17.20 10.13
C SER A 437 -25.88 -16.29 11.36
N GLY A 438 -24.80 -15.50 11.47
CA GLY A 438 -24.49 -14.70 12.65
C GLY A 438 -23.82 -15.47 13.79
N ILE A 439 -23.63 -16.78 13.64
CA ILE A 439 -22.92 -17.63 14.60
C ILE A 439 -21.43 -17.30 14.56
N LYS A 440 -20.85 -16.98 15.71
CA LYS A 440 -19.41 -16.73 15.89
C LYS A 440 -18.58 -17.98 15.56
N GLU A 441 -17.43 -17.79 14.91
CA GLU A 441 -16.50 -18.89 14.65
C GLU A 441 -15.81 -19.41 15.92
N GLN A 442 -15.55 -20.72 15.97
CA GLN A 442 -15.07 -21.38 17.18
C GLN A 442 -13.67 -20.93 17.62
N TRP A 443 -12.84 -20.50 16.68
CA TRP A 443 -11.47 -20.01 16.96
C TRP A 443 -11.43 -18.57 17.49
N VAL A 444 -12.55 -17.84 17.42
CA VAL A 444 -12.63 -16.45 17.90
C VAL A 444 -12.64 -16.42 19.42
N GLY A 445 -11.82 -15.53 19.99
CA GLY A 445 -11.78 -15.25 21.43
C GLY A 445 -13.14 -14.94 22.07
N LYS A 446 -13.19 -14.98 23.40
CA LYS A 446 -14.39 -14.63 24.18
C LYS A 446 -14.56 -13.13 24.36
N ASP A 447 -13.46 -12.42 24.56
CA ASP A 447 -13.46 -10.98 24.84
C ASP A 447 -13.51 -10.20 23.52
N ILE A 448 -14.74 -10.05 22.99
CA ILE A 448 -15.02 -9.28 21.77
C ILE A 448 -16.20 -8.35 21.99
N ASP A 449 -16.21 -7.22 21.29
CA ASP A 449 -17.31 -6.24 21.34
C ASP A 449 -18.44 -6.67 20.42
N PHE A 450 -18.09 -6.98 19.17
CA PHE A 450 -19.04 -7.33 18.10
C PHE A 450 -18.49 -8.43 17.19
N THR A 451 -19.39 -9.07 16.45
CA THR A 451 -19.05 -9.97 15.36
C THR A 451 -19.57 -9.45 14.02
N PHE A 452 -18.81 -9.73 12.97
CA PHE A 452 -19.13 -9.38 11.59
C PHE A 452 -18.89 -10.59 10.69
N PRO A 453 -19.41 -10.58 9.44
CA PRO A 453 -19.06 -11.60 8.46
C PRO A 453 -17.55 -11.77 8.35
N GLY A 454 -17.08 -12.98 8.61
CA GLY A 454 -15.66 -13.31 8.56
C GLY A 454 -15.39 -14.75 8.15
N TYR A 455 -16.41 -15.50 7.73
CA TYR A 455 -16.27 -16.87 7.24
C TYR A 455 -16.79 -16.99 5.81
N LYS A 456 -15.92 -17.43 4.89
CA LYS A 456 -16.20 -17.58 3.45
C LYS A 456 -16.82 -16.31 2.84
N VAL A 457 -16.29 -15.13 3.19
CA VAL A 457 -16.72 -13.84 2.64
C VAL A 457 -16.29 -13.75 1.17
N PRO A 458 -17.19 -13.49 0.22
CA PRO A 458 -16.84 -13.38 -1.19
C PRO A 458 -15.86 -12.25 -1.49
N GLN A 459 -14.86 -12.53 -2.34
CA GLN A 459 -13.90 -11.57 -2.87
C GLN A 459 -13.66 -11.87 -4.35
N GLY A 460 -14.50 -11.33 -5.22
CA GLY A 460 -14.51 -11.71 -6.63
C GLY A 460 -14.94 -13.16 -6.79
N VAL A 461 -14.07 -13.99 -7.38
CA VAL A 461 -14.33 -15.42 -7.59
C VAL A 461 -13.85 -16.31 -6.44
N THR A 462 -13.14 -15.75 -5.46
CA THR A 462 -12.64 -16.49 -4.29
C THR A 462 -13.42 -16.10 -3.03
N THR A 463 -13.15 -16.79 -1.93
CA THR A 463 -13.66 -16.41 -0.61
C THR A 463 -12.50 -16.25 0.37
N VAL A 464 -12.71 -15.40 1.37
CA VAL A 464 -11.72 -15.11 2.42
C VAL A 464 -12.36 -15.31 3.80
N THR A 465 -11.55 -15.78 4.75
CA THR A 465 -11.98 -16.11 6.11
C THR A 465 -10.98 -15.52 7.11
N GLY A 466 -11.48 -14.95 8.20
CA GLY A 466 -10.68 -14.49 9.33
C GLY A 466 -11.31 -13.32 10.08
N SER A 467 -10.94 -13.16 11.35
CA SER A 467 -11.32 -11.99 12.17
C SER A 467 -10.80 -10.68 11.56
N SER A 468 -9.71 -10.75 10.79
CA SER A 468 -9.20 -9.65 9.95
C SER A 468 -10.25 -9.11 8.97
N VAL A 469 -10.95 -10.00 8.24
CA VAL A 469 -11.99 -9.63 7.28
C VAL A 469 -13.15 -8.94 7.99
N ALA A 470 -13.60 -9.52 9.10
CA ALA A 470 -14.64 -8.97 9.96
C ALA A 470 -14.27 -7.56 10.49
N THR A 471 -13.02 -7.37 10.89
CA THR A 471 -12.48 -6.09 11.37
C THR A 471 -12.50 -5.01 10.27
N ALA A 472 -12.09 -5.37 9.05
CA ALA A 472 -12.11 -4.47 7.91
C ALA A 472 -13.54 -4.05 7.54
N LEU A 473 -14.51 -4.98 7.57
CA LEU A 473 -15.93 -4.66 7.39
C LEU A 473 -16.45 -3.75 8.51
N ALA A 474 -16.08 -3.99 9.77
CA ALA A 474 -16.49 -3.15 10.89
C ALA A 474 -15.95 -1.72 10.78
N ALA A 475 -14.66 -1.56 10.43
CA ALA A 475 -14.05 -0.26 10.18
C ALA A 475 -14.71 0.47 9.01
N GLY A 476 -15.01 -0.26 7.92
CA GLY A 476 -15.75 0.28 6.78
C GLY A 476 -17.18 0.70 7.12
N LEU A 477 -17.89 -0.08 7.95
CA LEU A 477 -19.23 0.28 8.42
C LEU A 477 -19.20 1.51 9.33
N ALA A 478 -18.23 1.61 10.24
CA ALA A 478 -18.06 2.80 11.07
C ALA A 478 -17.80 4.05 10.22
N ALA A 479 -17.02 3.92 9.13
CA ALA A 479 -16.81 4.99 8.18
C ALA A 479 -18.10 5.36 7.44
N LEU A 480 -18.89 4.37 7.05
CA LEU A 480 -20.21 4.59 6.43
C LEU A 480 -21.17 5.32 7.38
N VAL A 481 -21.19 4.96 8.66
CA VAL A 481 -21.99 5.64 9.69
C VAL A 481 -21.64 7.13 9.76
N LEU A 482 -20.34 7.44 9.83
CA LEU A 482 -19.86 8.82 9.81
C LEU A 482 -20.20 9.54 8.50
N TYR A 483 -20.08 8.84 7.37
CA TYR A 483 -20.37 9.38 6.05
C TYR A 483 -21.85 9.73 5.85
N CYS A 484 -22.80 8.88 6.28
CA CYS A 484 -24.23 9.17 6.19
C CYS A 484 -24.60 10.45 6.97
N VAL A 485 -23.91 10.74 8.08
CA VAL A 485 -24.11 12.00 8.83
C VAL A 485 -23.52 13.19 8.08
N GLN A 486 -22.38 13.03 7.41
CA GLN A 486 -21.82 14.05 6.51
C GLN A 486 -22.74 14.35 5.33
N VAL A 487 -23.37 13.32 4.74
CA VAL A 487 -24.39 13.50 3.69
C VAL A 487 -25.58 14.30 4.21
N ARG A 488 -26.11 13.93 5.38
CA ARG A 488 -27.18 14.70 6.03
C ARG A 488 -26.79 16.17 6.24
N LEU A 489 -25.57 16.41 6.71
CA LEU A 489 -25.04 17.76 6.92
C LEU A 489 -24.96 18.53 5.60
N ALA A 490 -24.47 17.90 4.53
CA ALA A 490 -24.26 18.50 3.22
C ALA A 490 -25.56 18.88 2.50
N ILE A 491 -26.64 18.09 2.68
CA ILE A 491 -27.92 18.35 2.02
C ILE A 491 -28.90 19.20 2.86
N SER A 492 -28.60 19.43 4.14
CA SER A 492 -29.47 20.20 5.03
C SER A 492 -29.45 21.69 4.68
N THR A 493 -30.63 22.28 4.46
CA THR A 493 -30.78 23.72 4.17
C THR A 493 -31.00 24.56 5.43
N ALA A 494 -31.49 23.97 6.51
CA ALA A 494 -31.75 24.66 7.77
C ALA A 494 -30.52 24.63 8.70
N GLU A 495 -30.05 25.81 9.13
CA GLU A 495 -28.82 25.94 9.92
C GLU A 495 -28.87 25.20 11.27
N HIS A 496 -30.04 25.14 11.92
CA HIS A 496 -30.21 24.40 13.16
C HIS A 496 -30.04 22.89 12.98
N GLU A 497 -30.50 22.32 11.85
CA GLU A 497 -30.30 20.90 11.54
C GLU A 497 -28.85 20.62 11.13
N ARG A 498 -28.18 21.56 10.45
CA ARG A 498 -26.74 21.47 10.17
C ARG A 498 -25.92 21.43 11.46
N GLU A 499 -26.15 22.37 12.38
CA GLU A 499 -25.39 22.37 13.65
C GLU A 499 -25.68 21.13 14.51
N LYS A 500 -26.93 20.64 14.49
CA LYS A 500 -27.29 19.37 15.13
C LYS A 500 -26.56 18.18 14.51
N ALA A 501 -26.52 18.07 13.18
CA ALA A 501 -25.79 17.01 12.47
C ALA A 501 -24.29 17.10 12.74
N ARG A 502 -23.71 18.31 12.73
CA ARG A 502 -22.29 18.57 13.06
C ARG A 502 -21.95 18.16 14.49
N ARG A 503 -22.83 18.45 15.46
CA ARG A 503 -22.67 17.98 16.85
C ARG A 503 -22.72 16.45 16.93
N GLN A 504 -23.70 15.82 16.27
CA GLN A 504 -23.85 14.36 16.27
C GLN A 504 -22.66 13.65 15.59
N PHE A 505 -22.13 14.22 14.50
CA PHE A 505 -20.90 13.75 13.86
C PHE A 505 -19.71 13.75 14.84
N ARG A 506 -19.51 14.86 15.57
CA ARG A 506 -18.46 14.94 16.61
C ARG A 506 -18.67 13.95 17.75
N LEU A 507 -19.92 13.69 18.14
CA LEU A 507 -20.26 12.70 19.16
C LEU A 507 -19.94 11.28 18.69
N LEU A 508 -20.31 10.90 17.46
CA LEU A 508 -20.05 9.57 16.89
C LEU A 508 -18.57 9.22 16.77
N ARG A 509 -17.68 10.21 16.69
CA ARG A 509 -16.22 9.98 16.70
C ARG A 509 -15.72 9.44 18.05
N ARG A 510 -16.53 9.48 19.11
CA ARG A 510 -16.17 8.91 20.42
C ARG A 510 -16.55 7.44 20.49
N HIS A 511 -15.64 6.63 21.06
CA HIS A 511 -15.82 5.19 21.24
C HIS A 511 -17.20 4.80 21.80
N GLU A 512 -17.65 5.38 22.92
CA GLU A 512 -18.91 4.97 23.54
C GLU A 512 -20.13 5.25 22.64
N ASN A 513 -20.07 6.31 21.85
CA ASN A 513 -21.16 6.72 20.98
C ASN A 513 -21.21 5.90 19.70
N MET A 514 -20.05 5.54 19.13
CA MET A 514 -20.02 4.57 18.03
C MET A 514 -20.46 3.18 18.51
N HIS A 515 -20.07 2.78 19.72
CA HIS A 515 -20.55 1.54 20.35
C HIS A 515 -22.09 1.56 20.51
N ARG A 516 -22.67 2.69 20.94
CA ARG A 516 -24.13 2.86 20.99
C ARG A 516 -24.77 2.79 19.60
N ALA A 517 -24.16 3.42 18.60
CA ALA A 517 -24.65 3.35 17.23
C ALA A 517 -24.69 1.91 16.72
N PHE A 518 -23.63 1.13 16.93
CA PHE A 518 -23.58 -0.29 16.56
C PHE A 518 -24.57 -1.14 17.37
N GLY A 519 -24.51 -1.06 18.70
CA GLY A 519 -25.30 -1.94 19.57
C GLY A 519 -26.79 -1.59 19.66
N HIS A 520 -27.17 -0.32 19.48
CA HIS A 520 -28.55 0.15 19.74
C HIS A 520 -29.21 0.83 18.55
N SER A 521 -28.50 1.67 17.78
CA SER A 521 -29.11 2.32 16.62
C SER A 521 -29.24 1.36 15.44
N ILE A 522 -28.18 0.58 15.16
CA ILE A 522 -28.19 -0.52 14.18
C ILE A 522 -28.82 -1.76 14.81
N GLY A 523 -28.38 -2.11 16.02
CA GLY A 523 -28.88 -3.27 16.75
C GLY A 523 -28.06 -4.53 16.47
N THR A 524 -28.29 -5.55 17.30
CA THR A 524 -27.62 -6.85 17.23
C THR A 524 -28.62 -8.00 17.37
N THR A 525 -28.24 -9.21 16.96
CA THR A 525 -29.12 -10.38 17.04
C THR A 525 -28.99 -11.09 18.39
N GLU A 526 -30.12 -11.43 19.00
CA GLU A 526 -30.17 -12.14 20.30
C GLU A 526 -29.48 -13.51 20.25
N GLY A 527 -29.68 -14.27 19.16
CA GLY A 527 -29.05 -15.59 18.97
C GLY A 527 -27.51 -15.56 18.87
N SER A 528 -26.90 -14.37 18.78
CA SER A 528 -25.46 -14.17 18.80
C SER A 528 -24.95 -13.65 20.15
N GLU A 529 -25.76 -13.69 21.21
CA GLU A 529 -25.51 -13.02 22.49
C GLU A 529 -25.31 -11.50 22.32
N TYR A 530 -26.10 -10.90 21.42
CA TYR A 530 -26.05 -9.46 21.09
C TYR A 530 -24.69 -8.99 20.54
N LYS A 531 -24.02 -9.83 19.75
CA LYS A 531 -22.72 -9.52 19.14
C LYS A 531 -22.77 -9.24 17.64
N PHE A 532 -23.64 -9.92 16.91
CA PHE A 532 -23.72 -9.81 15.45
C PHE A 532 -24.65 -8.67 15.03
N LEU A 533 -24.16 -7.72 14.22
CA LEU A 533 -24.93 -6.53 13.84
C LEU A 533 -26.06 -6.83 12.85
N ALA A 534 -27.26 -6.34 13.18
CA ALA A 534 -28.49 -6.51 12.41
C ALA A 534 -28.71 -5.36 11.40
N VAL A 535 -27.90 -5.30 10.35
CA VAL A 535 -27.87 -4.15 9.40
C VAL A 535 -29.17 -3.90 8.62
N TRP A 536 -30.01 -4.92 8.48
CA TRP A 536 -31.28 -4.88 7.74
C TRP A 536 -32.27 -3.85 8.28
N ASP A 537 -32.30 -3.63 9.59
CA ASP A 537 -33.29 -2.74 10.21
C ASP A 537 -33.06 -1.25 9.94
N VAL A 538 -31.85 -0.88 9.54
CA VAL A 538 -31.47 0.49 9.20
C VAL A 538 -31.18 0.62 7.72
N PHE A 539 -30.21 -0.14 7.22
CA PHE A 539 -29.75 -0.05 5.84
C PHE A 539 -30.69 -0.76 4.87
N GLY A 540 -31.21 -1.93 5.27
CA GLY A 540 -32.20 -2.68 4.48
C GLY A 540 -33.49 -1.89 4.26
N LYS A 541 -34.07 -1.34 5.33
CA LYS A 541 -35.26 -0.47 5.24
C LYS A 541 -35.04 0.76 4.35
N ALA A 542 -33.85 1.36 4.38
CA ALA A 542 -33.53 2.47 3.47
C ALA A 542 -33.52 2.03 2.00
N CYS A 543 -33.01 0.83 1.71
CA CYS A 543 -33.06 0.25 0.36
C CYS A 543 -34.50 -0.04 -0.08
N GLU A 544 -35.33 -0.61 0.80
CA GLU A 544 -36.75 -0.88 0.51
C GLU A 544 -37.53 0.39 0.17
N LYS A 545 -37.29 1.48 0.92
CA LYS A 545 -37.88 2.79 0.61
C LYS A 545 -37.41 3.33 -0.75
N ALA A 546 -36.13 3.19 -1.05
CA ALA A 546 -35.56 3.63 -2.32
C ALA A 546 -36.10 2.83 -3.51
N ASP A 547 -36.21 1.51 -3.38
CA ASP A 547 -36.77 0.62 -4.41
C ASP A 547 -38.26 0.89 -4.67
N ALA A 548 -38.99 1.39 -3.66
CA ALA A 548 -40.40 1.78 -3.77
C ALA A 548 -40.61 3.21 -4.33
N ALA A 549 -39.54 4.03 -4.43
CA ALA A 549 -39.64 5.39 -4.93
C ALA A 549 -39.85 5.41 -6.46
N PRO A 550 -40.65 6.33 -7.00
CA PRO A 550 -40.82 6.45 -8.45
C PRO A 550 -39.51 6.80 -9.17
N ALA A 551 -39.24 6.20 -10.33
CA ALA A 551 -37.99 6.38 -11.09
C ALA A 551 -37.68 7.83 -11.56
N HIS A 552 -38.62 8.77 -11.43
CA HIS A 552 -38.38 10.19 -11.72
C HIS A 552 -37.91 10.99 -10.48
N GLU A 553 -37.80 10.34 -9.32
CA GLU A 553 -37.36 10.92 -8.06
C GLU A 553 -35.92 10.51 -7.69
N ASP A 554 -35.08 10.10 -8.65
CA ASP A 554 -33.70 9.67 -8.40
C ASP A 554 -32.85 10.73 -7.65
N GLU A 555 -33.19 12.02 -7.76
CA GLU A 555 -32.55 13.10 -7.00
C GLU A 555 -32.81 13.05 -5.49
N ARG A 556 -33.86 12.34 -5.06
CA ARG A 556 -34.26 12.18 -3.66
C ARG A 556 -33.63 10.97 -2.99
N LEU A 557 -32.92 10.11 -3.73
CA LEU A 557 -32.23 8.95 -3.16
C LEU A 557 -31.23 9.34 -2.07
N ILE A 558 -30.66 10.54 -2.15
CA ILE A 558 -29.75 11.08 -1.13
C ILE A 558 -30.46 11.35 0.21
N GLU A 559 -31.78 11.63 0.18
CA GLU A 559 -32.59 11.85 1.39
C GLU A 559 -32.63 10.57 2.22
N PHE A 560 -32.74 9.39 1.59
CA PHE A 560 -32.70 8.11 2.30
C PHE A 560 -31.34 7.84 2.96
N VAL A 561 -30.24 8.27 2.33
CA VAL A 561 -28.91 8.21 2.95
C VAL A 561 -28.80 9.15 4.15
N ALA A 562 -29.36 10.36 4.05
CA ALA A 562 -29.41 11.31 5.15
C ALA A 562 -30.33 10.86 6.30
N GLU A 563 -31.46 10.20 6.00
CA GLU A 563 -32.35 9.56 6.98
C GLU A 563 -31.61 8.47 7.77
N VAL A 564 -30.80 7.65 7.09
CA VAL A 564 -29.92 6.69 7.77
C VAL A 564 -28.97 7.42 8.72
N GLY A 565 -28.37 8.54 8.28
CA GLY A 565 -27.55 9.40 9.15
C GLY A 565 -28.30 9.88 10.40
N SER A 566 -29.58 10.26 10.28
CA SER A 566 -30.44 10.60 11.42
C SER A 566 -30.71 9.40 12.33
N ALA A 567 -31.07 8.25 11.74
CA ALA A 567 -31.40 7.02 12.47
C ALA A 567 -30.23 6.54 13.34
N LEU A 568 -29.02 6.57 12.77
CA LEU A 568 -27.78 6.18 13.45
C LEU A 568 -27.48 7.05 14.68
N CYS A 569 -27.97 8.30 14.68
CA CYS A 569 -27.76 9.26 15.76
C CYS A 569 -28.87 9.27 16.83
N MET A 570 -29.95 8.48 16.69
CA MET A 570 -31.14 8.58 17.56
C MET A 570 -30.86 8.25 19.03
N LYS A 571 -29.87 7.40 19.31
CA LYS A 571 -29.52 6.95 20.67
C LYS A 571 -28.29 7.66 21.26
N LEU A 572 -27.86 8.75 20.62
CA LEU A 572 -26.78 9.60 21.11
C LEU A 572 -27.27 10.54 22.23
N PRO A 573 -26.40 10.92 23.17
CA PRO A 573 -26.74 11.85 24.24
C PRO A 573 -26.99 13.29 23.76
#